data_AF-A0A1C7WC25-F1
#
_entry.id   AF-A0A1C7WC25-F1
#
_cell.length_a   1.000
_cell.length_b   1.000
_cell.length_c   1.000
_cell.angle_alpha   90.00
_cell.angle_beta   90.00
_cell.angle_gamma   90.00
#
_symmetry.space_group_name_H-M   'P 1'
#
loop_
_entity.id
_entity.type
_entity.pdbx_description
1 polymer ?
#
loop_
_entity_poly.entity_id
_entity_poly.type
_entity_poly.pdbx_seq_one_letter_code
_entity_poly.pdbx_strand_id
1 'polypeptide(L)'
;MTTRADIEKGRLIYTEHLGWIDKGHAKGDDARALWGQLLSEPHNPLLKNYFLVNYSQAMGKAFAGVSIRTGVRAQWKVKKGLSIETKRSIALSIMFYVSLKFEGLQSNALFSRVTDSGFSCEDLVSNLLGFYSVVLPRNYMALIRPKPKEYAQKIWDYYGPVGRYKNNELKAIVFPDPERFPNNAYPYKKGLPSYLSSIKPFSSYESDLVINTLDANVFLGVR
;
A
#
# COMPACT_ATOMS: atom_id res chain seq x y z
N MET A 1 2.76 -14.75 -3.57
CA MET A 1 2.00 -14.02 -4.60
C MET A 1 0.53 -14.30 -4.43
N THR A 2 -0.35 -13.34 -4.69
CA THR A 2 -1.80 -13.55 -4.71
C THR A 2 -2.20 -14.50 -5.83
N THR A 3 -3.10 -15.44 -5.55
CA THR A 3 -3.53 -16.50 -6.45
C THR A 3 -5.04 -16.51 -6.64
N ARG A 4 -5.53 -17.24 -7.65
CA ARG A 4 -6.97 -17.46 -7.84
C ARG A 4 -7.64 -18.07 -6.60
N ALA A 5 -6.94 -18.94 -5.88
CA ALA A 5 -7.44 -19.56 -4.66
C ALA A 5 -7.65 -18.54 -3.52
N ASP A 6 -7.01 -17.37 -3.57
CA ASP A 6 -7.25 -16.30 -2.59
C ASP A 6 -8.60 -15.62 -2.81
N ILE A 7 -9.17 -15.71 -4.02
CA ILE A 7 -10.58 -15.33 -4.30
C ILE A 7 -11.51 -16.31 -3.59
N GLU A 8 -11.20 -17.62 -3.67
CA GLU A 8 -12.00 -18.66 -3.02
C GLU A 8 -12.12 -18.45 -1.51
N LYS A 9 -10.98 -18.10 -0.90
CA LYS A 9 -10.82 -17.82 0.53
C LYS A 9 -11.33 -16.44 0.94
N GLY A 10 -11.76 -15.60 -0.01
CA GLY A 10 -12.23 -14.24 0.22
C GLY A 10 -11.14 -13.25 0.67
N ARG A 11 -9.86 -13.61 0.51
CA ARG A 11 -8.70 -12.75 0.77
C ARG A 11 -8.55 -11.73 -0.36
N LEU A 12 -8.60 -12.18 -1.61
CA LEU A 12 -8.62 -11.32 -2.79
C LEU A 12 -10.07 -11.10 -3.21
N ILE A 13 -10.48 -9.84 -3.33
CA ILE A 13 -11.83 -9.48 -3.79
C ILE A 13 -11.75 -8.51 -4.97
N TYR A 14 -12.79 -8.52 -5.80
CA TYR A 14 -12.98 -7.52 -6.84
C TYR A 14 -14.03 -6.50 -6.41
N THR A 15 -13.84 -5.23 -6.77
CA THR A 15 -14.68 -4.11 -6.35
C THR A 15 -15.05 -3.22 -7.52
N GLU A 16 -16.18 -2.51 -7.41
CA GLU A 16 -16.69 -1.67 -8.49
C GLU A 16 -15.78 -0.47 -8.82
N HIS A 17 -15.13 0.11 -7.82
CA HIS A 17 -14.43 1.39 -7.96
C HIS A 17 -12.91 1.27 -7.92
N LEU A 18 -12.39 0.23 -7.27
CA LEU A 18 -10.94 0.08 -7.02
C LEU A 18 -10.31 -1.09 -7.80
N GLY A 19 -11.12 -1.94 -8.42
CA GLY A 19 -10.64 -3.19 -9.00
C GLY A 19 -10.31 -4.21 -7.91
N TRP A 20 -9.13 -4.82 -8.00
CA TRP A 20 -8.65 -5.84 -7.07
C TRP A 20 -8.21 -5.27 -5.71
N ILE A 21 -8.62 -5.92 -4.63
CA ILE A 21 -8.21 -5.60 -3.25
C ILE A 21 -7.80 -6.89 -2.52
N ASP A 22 -6.57 -6.92 -1.99
CA ASP A 22 -6.12 -7.93 -1.03
C ASP A 22 -6.46 -7.44 0.40
N LYS A 23 -7.41 -8.13 1.04
CA LYS A 23 -7.83 -7.83 2.42
C LYS A 23 -6.72 -8.01 3.45
N GLY A 24 -5.73 -8.83 3.17
CA GLY A 24 -4.52 -8.99 3.98
C GLY A 24 -3.70 -7.70 4.03
N HIS A 25 -3.56 -7.01 2.89
CA HIS A 25 -2.92 -5.70 2.79
C HIS A 25 -3.81 -4.58 3.35
N ALA A 26 -5.12 -4.67 3.15
CA ALA A 26 -6.08 -3.68 3.63
C ALA A 26 -6.34 -3.66 5.16
N LYS A 27 -5.60 -4.43 5.97
CA LYS A 27 -5.75 -4.44 7.44
C LYS A 27 -5.30 -3.15 8.12
N GLY A 28 -4.35 -2.44 7.51
CA GLY A 28 -3.81 -1.17 8.02
C GLY A 28 -2.95 -1.30 9.28
N ASP A 29 -2.36 -2.46 9.57
CA ASP A 29 -1.52 -2.64 10.77
C ASP A 29 -0.27 -1.76 10.75
N ASP A 30 0.37 -1.66 9.59
CA ASP A 30 1.50 -0.78 9.33
C ASP A 30 1.10 0.70 9.39
N ALA A 31 -0.05 1.06 8.81
CA ALA A 31 -0.61 2.40 8.88
C ALA A 31 -0.96 2.79 10.33
N ARG A 32 -1.45 1.87 11.15
CA ARG A 32 -1.74 2.09 12.57
C ARG A 32 -0.47 2.38 13.36
N ALA A 33 0.61 1.64 13.09
CA ALA A 33 1.90 1.90 13.71
C ALA A 33 2.49 3.26 13.27
N LEU A 34 2.38 3.61 11.99
CA LEU A 34 2.79 4.92 11.48
C LEU A 34 1.99 6.05 12.13
N TRP A 35 0.67 5.92 12.12
CA TRP A 35 -0.24 6.93 12.65
C TRP A 35 -0.07 7.12 14.15
N GLY A 36 0.14 6.03 14.90
CA GLY A 36 0.44 6.08 16.33
C GLY A 36 1.68 6.91 16.64
N GLN A 37 2.76 6.78 15.87
CA GLN A 37 3.98 7.61 16.04
C GLN A 37 3.69 9.10 15.79
N LEU A 38 2.90 9.43 14.76
CA LEU A 38 2.55 10.82 14.44
C LEU A 38 1.64 11.44 15.50
N LEU A 39 0.76 10.65 16.12
CA LEU A 39 -0.12 11.13 17.19
C LEU A 39 0.61 11.29 18.52
N SER A 40 1.46 10.34 18.90
CA SER A 40 2.13 10.35 20.21
C SER A 40 3.33 11.29 20.28
N GLU A 41 3.87 11.72 19.13
CA GLU A 41 5.07 12.56 19.01
C GLU A 41 6.21 12.13 19.97
N PRO A 42 6.73 10.89 19.84
CA PRO A 42 7.64 10.30 20.82
C PRO A 42 8.80 11.23 21.19
N HIS A 43 9.02 11.41 22.49
CA HIS A 43 10.09 12.27 22.98
C HIS A 43 11.46 11.75 22.53
N ASN A 44 12.31 12.65 22.06
CA ASN A 44 13.71 12.39 21.77
C ASN A 44 14.56 13.54 22.35
N PRO A 45 15.44 13.29 23.33
CA PRO A 45 16.20 14.34 24.01
C PRO A 45 17.22 15.02 23.11
N LEU A 46 17.63 14.37 22.01
CA LEU A 46 18.58 14.91 21.03
C LEU A 46 17.90 15.79 19.97
N LEU A 47 16.55 15.80 19.91
CA LEU A 47 15.77 16.49 18.88
C LEU A 47 14.79 17.49 19.51
N LYS A 48 15.29 18.71 19.78
CA LYS A 48 14.58 19.73 20.59
C LYS A 48 13.17 20.08 20.07
N ASN A 49 12.89 19.98 18.77
CA ASN A 49 11.58 20.32 18.17
C ASN A 49 10.99 19.22 17.26
N TYR A 50 11.62 18.06 17.22
CA TYR A 50 11.26 16.99 16.30
C TYR A 50 11.10 15.67 17.05
N PHE A 51 10.42 14.73 16.41
CA PHE A 51 10.41 13.32 16.78
C PHE A 51 10.74 12.48 15.56
N LEU A 52 11.18 11.25 15.79
CA LEU A 52 11.48 10.31 14.71
C LEU A 52 10.23 9.51 14.36
N VAL A 53 9.96 9.41 13.06
CA VAL A 53 8.93 8.55 12.50
C VAL A 53 9.61 7.51 11.64
N ASN A 54 9.33 6.25 11.94
CA ASN A 54 9.85 5.10 11.21
C ASN A 54 8.71 4.41 10.47
N TYR A 55 8.95 4.05 9.22
CA TYR A 55 8.04 3.22 8.45
C TYR A 55 8.81 2.20 7.63
N SER A 56 8.24 1.00 7.52
CA SER A 56 8.87 -0.09 6.77
C SER A 56 7.82 -0.98 6.13
N GLN A 57 8.10 -1.42 4.92
CA GLN A 57 7.35 -2.48 4.24
C GLN A 57 8.31 -3.62 3.93
N ALA A 58 7.84 -4.85 4.15
CA ALA A 58 8.67 -6.03 4.02
C ALA A 58 7.86 -7.23 3.54
N MET A 59 8.55 -8.13 2.85
CA MET A 59 8.07 -9.45 2.47
C MET A 59 8.94 -10.52 3.15
N GLY A 60 8.32 -11.61 3.57
CA GLY A 60 9.02 -12.79 4.07
C GLY A 60 8.84 -13.99 3.16
N LYS A 61 9.88 -14.81 3.02
CA LYS A 61 9.83 -16.15 2.41
C LYS A 61 10.60 -17.12 3.28
N ALA A 62 10.06 -18.32 3.47
CA ALA A 62 10.81 -19.41 4.08
C ALA A 62 11.75 -20.03 3.03
N PHE A 63 13.04 -20.12 3.34
CA PHE A 63 14.04 -20.80 2.52
C PHE A 63 14.82 -21.76 3.40
N ALA A 64 14.86 -23.05 3.03
CA ALA A 64 15.54 -24.10 3.79
C ALA A 64 15.18 -24.12 5.30
N GLY A 65 13.92 -23.88 5.65
CA GLY A 65 13.45 -23.84 7.04
C GLY A 65 13.69 -22.51 7.79
N VAL A 66 14.37 -21.56 7.16
CA VAL A 66 14.71 -20.25 7.74
C VAL A 66 13.80 -19.16 7.16
N SER A 67 13.23 -18.30 8.00
CA SER A 67 12.38 -17.19 7.52
C SER A 67 13.24 -15.98 7.18
N ILE A 68 13.41 -15.72 5.89
CA ILE A 68 14.15 -14.55 5.40
C ILE A 68 13.14 -13.44 5.11
N ARG A 69 13.38 -12.25 5.65
CA ARG A 69 12.59 -11.04 5.39
C ARG A 69 13.44 -10.00 4.67
N THR A 70 12.91 -9.50 3.56
CA THR A 70 13.51 -8.37 2.84
C THR A 70 12.51 -7.22 2.81
N GLY A 71 12.98 -5.99 3.03
CA GLY A 71 12.11 -4.83 3.05
C GLY A 71 12.80 -3.51 2.81
N VAL A 72 11.98 -2.48 2.68
CA VAL A 72 12.40 -1.07 2.74
C VAL A 72 12.08 -0.54 4.12
N ARG A 73 13.01 0.19 4.71
CA ARG A 73 12.76 1.05 5.86
C ARG A 73 13.21 2.47 5.54
N ALA A 74 12.44 3.44 5.99
CA ALA A 74 12.84 4.85 5.98
C ALA A 74 12.51 5.51 7.32
N GLN A 75 13.21 6.60 7.59
CA GLN A 75 13.05 7.39 8.81
C GLN A 75 12.99 8.88 8.49
N TRP A 76 12.11 9.59 9.19
CA TRP A 76 11.94 11.03 9.09
C TRP A 76 12.02 11.68 10.46
N LYS A 77 12.56 12.90 10.50
CA LYS A 77 12.29 13.87 11.56
C LYS A 77 11.01 14.61 11.20
N VAL A 78 10.03 14.62 12.11
CA VAL A 78 8.78 15.36 11.96
C VAL A 78 8.69 16.40 13.07
N LYS A 79 8.35 17.64 12.73
CA LYS A 79 8.19 18.74 13.69
C LYS A 79 7.03 18.44 14.64
N LYS A 80 7.18 18.82 15.91
CA LYS A 80 6.14 18.64 16.93
C LYS A 80 4.98 19.62 16.77
N GLY A 81 3.82 19.28 17.32
CA GLY A 81 2.65 20.16 17.42
C GLY A 81 1.93 20.43 16.10
N LEU A 82 2.12 19.60 15.08
CA LEU A 82 1.45 19.76 13.79
C LEU A 82 -0.05 19.45 13.88
N SER A 83 -0.85 20.13 13.06
CA SER A 83 -2.28 19.86 12.96
C SER A 83 -2.53 18.41 12.53
N ILE A 84 -3.71 17.88 12.90
CA ILE A 84 -4.08 16.52 12.52
C ILE A 84 -4.06 16.35 10.99
N GLU A 85 -4.53 17.34 10.23
CA GLU A 85 -4.57 17.31 8.77
C GLU A 85 -3.19 17.27 8.13
N THR A 86 -2.25 18.05 8.68
CA THR A 86 -0.85 18.00 8.26
C THR A 86 -0.25 16.62 8.56
N LYS A 87 -0.48 16.07 9.76
CA LYS A 87 -0.03 14.71 10.10
C LYS A 87 -0.60 13.66 9.15
N ARG A 88 -1.89 13.75 8.77
CA ARG A 88 -2.52 12.84 7.79
C ARG A 88 -1.81 12.89 6.43
N SER A 89 -1.52 14.10 5.96
CA SER A 89 -0.83 14.33 4.69
C SER A 89 0.59 13.78 4.71
N ILE A 90 1.31 13.97 5.82
CA ILE A 90 2.66 13.42 6.05
C ILE A 90 2.62 11.89 6.08
N ALA A 91 1.66 11.31 6.81
CA ALA A 91 1.49 9.86 6.91
C ALA A 91 1.26 9.23 5.52
N LEU A 92 0.39 9.85 4.70
CA LEU A 92 0.12 9.40 3.33
C LEU A 92 1.38 9.47 2.47
N SER A 93 2.13 10.57 2.53
CA SER A 93 3.38 10.71 1.78
C SER A 93 4.44 9.68 2.20
N ILE A 94 4.61 9.42 3.49
CA ILE A 94 5.55 8.41 4.01
C ILE A 94 5.17 7.01 3.51
N MET A 95 3.90 6.63 3.66
CA MET A 95 3.39 5.33 3.21
C MET A 95 3.62 5.16 1.70
N PHE A 96 3.19 6.15 0.91
CA PHE A 96 3.31 6.10 -0.54
C PHE A 96 4.78 6.06 -0.99
N TYR A 97 5.65 6.88 -0.39
CA TYR A 97 7.08 6.89 -0.67
C TYR A 97 7.72 5.51 -0.47
N VAL A 98 7.45 4.86 0.66
CA VAL A 98 8.02 3.54 0.95
C VAL A 98 7.43 2.47 0.05
N SER A 99 6.15 2.54 -0.31
CA SER A 99 5.55 1.60 -1.28
C SER A 99 6.21 1.66 -2.65
N LEU A 100 6.49 2.87 -3.16
CA LEU A 100 7.20 3.01 -4.44
C LEU A 100 8.63 2.49 -4.38
N LYS A 101 9.35 2.75 -3.27
CA LYS A 101 10.72 2.23 -3.08
C LYS A 101 10.72 0.71 -2.95
N PHE A 102 9.73 0.15 -2.26
CA PHE A 102 9.59 -1.29 -2.08
C PHE A 102 9.30 -2.00 -3.40
N GLU A 103 8.44 -1.43 -4.25
CA GLU A 103 8.23 -1.89 -5.62
C GLU A 103 9.53 -1.87 -6.44
N GLY A 104 10.30 -0.78 -6.35
CA GLY A 104 11.60 -0.66 -7.02
C GLY A 104 12.61 -1.73 -6.59
N LEU A 105 12.57 -2.18 -5.33
CA LEU A 105 13.39 -3.31 -4.89
C LEU A 105 12.91 -4.65 -5.46
N GLN A 106 11.60 -4.88 -5.47
CA GLN A 106 11.05 -6.14 -5.98
C GLN A 106 11.14 -6.27 -7.50
N SER A 107 11.27 -5.17 -8.23
CA SER A 107 11.52 -5.18 -9.68
C SER A 107 12.98 -5.47 -10.03
N ASN A 108 13.90 -5.42 -9.06
CA ASN A 108 15.29 -5.80 -9.28
C ASN A 108 15.41 -7.32 -9.49
N ALA A 109 15.93 -7.71 -10.65
CA ALA A 109 16.03 -9.11 -11.10
C ALA A 109 16.79 -10.03 -10.14
N LEU A 110 17.72 -9.48 -9.34
CA LEU A 110 18.48 -10.25 -8.35
C LEU A 110 17.62 -10.61 -7.13
N PHE A 111 16.69 -9.72 -6.75
CA PHE A 111 15.73 -9.92 -5.66
C PHE A 111 14.48 -10.67 -6.12
N SER A 112 13.97 -10.41 -7.32
CA SER A 112 12.79 -11.11 -7.87
C SER A 112 13.01 -12.62 -8.08
N ARG A 113 14.26 -13.05 -8.26
CA ARG A 113 14.64 -14.48 -8.30
C ARG A 113 14.55 -15.15 -6.93
N VAL A 114 14.76 -14.40 -5.85
CA VAL A 114 14.68 -14.90 -4.46
C VAL A 114 13.23 -14.81 -3.96
N THR A 115 12.55 -13.70 -4.26
CA THR A 115 11.17 -13.42 -3.86
C THR A 115 10.23 -13.59 -5.05
N ASP A 116 9.44 -14.67 -5.04
CA ASP A 116 8.47 -15.01 -6.10
C ASP A 116 7.20 -14.14 -6.05
N SER A 117 7.34 -12.84 -5.76
CA SER A 117 6.27 -11.86 -5.93
C SER A 117 6.82 -10.45 -6.07
N GLY A 118 6.51 -9.81 -7.19
CA GLY A 118 6.65 -8.37 -7.34
C GLY A 118 5.35 -7.65 -6.98
N PHE A 119 5.48 -6.36 -6.67
CA PHE A 119 4.37 -5.45 -6.40
C PHE A 119 3.27 -5.59 -7.45
N SER A 120 2.05 -5.91 -7.04
CA SER A 120 0.92 -6.23 -7.92
C SER A 120 -0.09 -5.08 -7.93
N CYS A 121 -1.02 -5.08 -8.89
CA CYS A 121 -1.93 -3.94 -9.10
C CYS A 121 -2.80 -3.61 -7.87
N GLU A 122 -3.08 -4.60 -7.04
CA GLU A 122 -3.88 -4.48 -5.83
C GLU A 122 -3.10 -3.93 -4.63
N ASP A 123 -1.76 -4.04 -4.59
CA ASP A 123 -0.98 -3.82 -3.37
C ASP A 123 -1.12 -2.38 -2.86
N LEU A 124 -0.83 -1.40 -3.71
CA LEU A 124 -0.90 0.02 -3.33
C LEU A 124 -2.31 0.44 -2.92
N VAL A 125 -3.32 0.05 -3.70
CA VAL A 125 -4.71 0.44 -3.42
C VAL A 125 -5.28 -0.27 -2.19
N SER A 126 -4.82 -1.49 -1.91
CA SER A 126 -5.16 -2.22 -0.67
C SER A 126 -4.51 -1.58 0.55
N ASN A 127 -3.21 -1.27 0.48
CA ASN A 127 -2.51 -0.54 1.53
C ASN A 127 -3.18 0.83 1.78
N LEU A 128 -3.57 1.54 0.72
CA LEU A 128 -4.28 2.81 0.81
C LEU A 128 -5.64 2.65 1.52
N LEU A 129 -6.40 1.61 1.20
CA LEU A 129 -7.67 1.30 1.87
C LEU A 129 -7.45 1.06 3.37
N GLY A 130 -6.41 0.29 3.72
CA GLY A 130 -6.00 0.05 5.10
C GLY A 130 -5.60 1.34 5.82
N PHE A 131 -4.80 2.19 5.18
CA PHE A 131 -4.39 3.50 5.68
C PHE A 131 -5.58 4.39 6.00
N TYR A 132 -6.52 4.52 5.06
CA TYR A 132 -7.72 5.32 5.26
C TYR A 132 -8.60 4.80 6.39
N SER A 133 -8.74 3.48 6.54
CA SER A 133 -9.50 2.88 7.65
C SER A 133 -8.92 3.20 9.04
N VAL A 134 -7.62 3.46 9.12
CA VAL A 134 -6.93 3.87 10.36
C VAL A 134 -7.02 5.39 10.59
N VAL A 135 -6.73 6.17 9.56
CA VAL A 135 -6.49 7.62 9.69
C VAL A 135 -7.80 8.43 9.63
N LEU A 136 -8.82 7.88 8.98
CA LEU A 136 -10.18 8.40 8.86
C LEU A 136 -11.20 7.27 9.04
N PRO A 137 -11.39 6.72 10.25
CA PRO A 137 -12.18 5.50 10.46
C PRO A 137 -13.62 5.59 9.92
N ARG A 138 -13.95 4.69 8.97
CA ARG A 138 -15.25 4.54 8.33
C ARG A 138 -15.45 3.09 7.89
N ASN A 139 -16.68 2.70 7.54
CA ASN A 139 -16.93 1.41 6.92
C ASN A 139 -16.51 1.42 5.43
N TYR A 140 -15.21 1.37 5.18
CA TYR A 140 -14.65 1.37 3.83
C TYR A 140 -15.06 0.15 3.00
N MET A 141 -15.27 -1.00 3.64
CA MET A 141 -15.74 -2.21 2.94
C MET A 141 -17.11 -2.02 2.29
N ALA A 142 -18.01 -1.24 2.91
CA ALA A 142 -19.27 -0.88 2.29
C ALA A 142 -19.08 0.11 1.11
N LEU A 143 -18.16 1.06 1.25
CA LEU A 143 -17.91 2.12 0.26
C LEU A 143 -17.28 1.61 -1.04
N ILE A 144 -16.45 0.58 -0.96
CA ILE A 144 -15.77 0.02 -2.14
C ILE A 144 -16.68 -0.84 -3.02
N ARG A 145 -17.87 -1.22 -2.53
CA ARG A 145 -18.86 -2.05 -3.24
C ARG A 145 -18.23 -3.34 -3.81
N PRO A 146 -17.89 -4.32 -2.94
CA PRO A 146 -17.39 -5.62 -3.37
C PRO A 146 -18.37 -6.27 -4.34
N LYS A 147 -17.84 -6.87 -5.42
CA LYS A 147 -18.64 -7.69 -6.33
C LYS A 147 -18.73 -9.13 -5.80
N PRO A 148 -19.74 -9.92 -6.23
CA PRO A 148 -19.82 -11.34 -5.92
C PRO A 148 -18.57 -12.10 -6.33
N LYS A 149 -18.34 -13.24 -5.69
CA LYS A 149 -17.14 -14.05 -5.88
C LYS A 149 -17.03 -14.59 -7.31
N GLU A 150 -18.16 -14.96 -7.89
CA GLU A 150 -18.29 -15.46 -9.26
C GLU A 150 -17.87 -14.38 -10.26
N TYR A 151 -18.20 -13.12 -9.97
CA TYR A 151 -17.75 -11.99 -10.77
C TYR A 151 -16.23 -11.81 -10.68
N ALA A 152 -15.66 -11.90 -9.47
CA ALA A 152 -14.22 -11.83 -9.29
C ALA A 152 -13.50 -12.96 -10.04
N GLN A 153 -13.98 -14.20 -9.93
CA GLN A 153 -13.45 -15.35 -10.68
C GLN A 153 -13.52 -15.09 -12.20
N LYS A 154 -14.65 -14.58 -12.72
CA LYS A 154 -14.78 -14.21 -14.14
C LYS A 154 -13.71 -13.22 -14.59
N ILE A 155 -13.51 -12.14 -13.82
CA ILE A 155 -12.46 -11.15 -14.12
C ILE A 155 -11.08 -11.82 -14.09
N TRP A 156 -10.79 -12.64 -13.09
CA TRP A 156 -9.52 -13.36 -13.00
C TRP A 156 -9.29 -14.30 -14.19
N ASP A 157 -10.28 -15.08 -14.57
CA ASP A 157 -10.16 -16.09 -15.62
C ASP A 157 -9.95 -15.46 -17.01
N TYR A 158 -10.49 -14.27 -17.23
CA TYR A 158 -10.27 -13.51 -18.46
C TYR A 158 -8.91 -12.78 -18.48
N TYR A 159 -8.60 -12.02 -17.43
CA TYR A 159 -7.42 -11.13 -17.40
C TYR A 159 -6.14 -11.79 -16.89
N GLY A 160 -6.27 -12.93 -16.22
CA GLY A 160 -5.20 -13.66 -15.57
C GLY A 160 -4.75 -13.03 -14.24
N PRO A 161 -3.59 -13.49 -13.73
CA PRO A 161 -3.11 -13.10 -12.41
C PRO A 161 -2.87 -11.60 -12.25
N VAL A 162 -3.29 -11.06 -11.11
CA VAL A 162 -3.13 -9.63 -10.73
C VAL A 162 -1.68 -9.15 -10.76
N GLY A 163 -0.72 -10.05 -10.49
CA GLY A 163 0.72 -9.72 -10.52
C GLY A 163 1.27 -9.36 -11.90
N ARG A 164 0.54 -9.65 -12.99
CA ARG A 164 0.86 -9.21 -14.36
C ARG A 164 0.67 -7.71 -14.55
N TYR A 165 -0.12 -7.08 -13.68
CA TYR A 165 -0.46 -5.66 -13.75
C TYR A 165 0.27 -4.92 -12.63
N LYS A 166 0.90 -3.79 -12.96
CA LYS A 166 1.65 -2.97 -12.00
C LYS A 166 0.92 -1.66 -11.76
N ASN A 167 0.86 -1.22 -10.50
CA ASN A 167 0.21 0.02 -10.12
C ASN A 167 1.03 0.83 -9.12
N ASN A 168 1.78 1.79 -9.66
CA ASN A 168 2.65 2.71 -8.92
C ASN A 168 2.04 4.11 -8.77
N GLU A 169 0.74 4.26 -9.03
CA GLU A 169 0.04 5.55 -8.95
C GLU A 169 -1.06 5.49 -7.89
N LEU A 170 -1.39 6.63 -7.28
CA LEU A 170 -2.60 6.79 -6.46
C LEU A 170 -3.85 6.82 -7.36
N LYS A 171 -4.08 5.72 -8.07
CA LYS A 171 -5.19 5.44 -8.98
C LYS A 171 -5.61 3.98 -8.80
N ALA A 172 -6.87 3.71 -9.10
CA ALA A 172 -7.36 2.34 -9.22
C ALA A 172 -7.02 1.78 -10.62
N ILE A 173 -6.81 0.47 -10.72
CA ILE A 173 -6.85 -0.24 -12.01
C ILE A 173 -8.16 -1.00 -12.07
N VAL A 174 -9.03 -0.60 -13.01
CA VAL A 174 -10.33 -1.23 -13.22
C VAL A 174 -10.22 -2.17 -14.42
N PHE A 175 -10.79 -3.36 -14.24
CA PHE A 175 -10.88 -4.43 -15.24
C PHE A 175 -12.33 -4.49 -15.74
N PRO A 176 -12.62 -4.04 -16.97
CA PRO A 176 -13.96 -4.08 -17.53
C PRO A 176 -14.57 -5.48 -17.53
N ASP A 177 -15.90 -5.57 -17.58
CA ASP A 177 -16.56 -6.86 -17.76
C ASP A 177 -16.37 -7.35 -19.22
N PRO A 178 -15.69 -8.49 -19.46
CA PRO A 178 -15.42 -8.97 -20.81
C PRO A 178 -16.68 -9.38 -21.58
N GLU A 179 -17.76 -9.76 -20.89
CA GLU A 179 -19.03 -10.13 -21.54
C GLU A 179 -19.81 -8.89 -21.98
N ARG A 180 -19.63 -7.77 -21.27
CA ARG A 180 -20.30 -6.50 -21.60
C ARG A 180 -19.57 -5.71 -22.68
N PHE A 181 -18.26 -5.85 -22.75
CA PHE A 181 -17.40 -5.16 -23.72
C PHE A 181 -16.60 -6.16 -24.57
N PRO A 182 -17.27 -7.04 -25.33
CA PRO A 182 -16.58 -8.02 -26.16
C PRO A 182 -15.64 -7.29 -27.13
N ASN A 183 -14.38 -7.75 -27.20
CA ASN A 183 -13.30 -7.21 -28.04
C ASN A 183 -12.71 -5.84 -27.65
N ASN A 184 -13.17 -5.21 -26.55
CA ASN A 184 -12.60 -3.93 -26.10
C ASN A 184 -12.47 -3.82 -24.56
N ALA A 185 -12.44 -4.96 -23.87
CA ALA A 185 -12.34 -5.01 -22.43
C ALA A 185 -10.87 -4.92 -21.98
N TYR A 186 -10.27 -3.72 -22.02
CA TYR A 186 -8.89 -3.50 -21.58
C TYR A 186 -8.82 -2.89 -20.17
N PRO A 187 -7.91 -3.35 -19.28
CA PRO A 187 -7.72 -2.74 -17.98
C PRO A 187 -7.27 -1.28 -18.11
N TYR A 188 -7.80 -0.39 -17.28
CA TYR A 188 -7.50 1.04 -17.36
C TYR A 188 -7.35 1.67 -15.97
N LYS A 189 -6.54 2.74 -15.90
CA LYS A 189 -6.37 3.52 -14.67
C LYS A 189 -7.53 4.49 -14.49
N LYS A 190 -8.06 4.58 -13.27
CA LYS A 190 -9.13 5.50 -12.88
C LYS A 190 -8.71 6.28 -11.64
N GLY A 191 -9.09 7.56 -11.57
CA GLY A 191 -8.89 8.37 -10.37
C GLY A 191 -9.56 7.72 -9.15
N LEU A 192 -8.94 7.89 -7.98
CA LEU A 192 -9.48 7.36 -6.73
C LEU A 192 -10.83 8.01 -6.40
N PRO A 193 -11.77 7.26 -5.80
CA PRO A 193 -13.02 7.82 -5.31
C PRO A 193 -12.75 8.83 -4.18
N SER A 194 -13.68 9.78 -3.98
CA SER A 194 -13.53 10.89 -3.02
C SER A 194 -13.17 10.46 -1.61
N TYR A 195 -13.69 9.31 -1.17
CA TYR A 195 -13.42 8.74 0.16
C TYR A 195 -11.99 8.18 0.32
N LEU A 196 -11.24 7.97 -0.77
CA LEU A 196 -9.80 7.62 -0.79
C LEU A 196 -8.93 8.73 -1.44
N SER A 197 -9.48 9.93 -1.67
CA SER A 197 -8.72 11.04 -2.27
C SER A 197 -8.83 12.35 -1.49
N SER A 198 -9.41 12.29 -0.28
CA SER A 198 -9.65 13.44 0.60
C SER A 198 -8.41 13.92 1.35
N ILE A 199 -7.36 13.10 1.45
CA ILE A 199 -6.07 13.48 2.02
C ILE A 199 -5.15 13.69 0.82
N LYS A 200 -4.47 14.83 0.78
CA LYS A 200 -3.47 15.09 -0.27
C LYS A 200 -2.10 14.69 0.26
N PRO A 201 -1.24 14.08 -0.57
CA PRO A 201 0.16 13.91 -0.20
C PRO A 201 0.76 15.25 0.20
N PHE A 202 1.52 15.24 1.29
CA PHE A 202 2.30 16.38 1.73
C PHE A 202 3.29 16.79 0.64
N SER A 203 3.13 17.99 0.09
CA SER A 203 3.89 18.52 -1.06
C SER A 203 5.05 19.43 -0.67
N SER A 204 5.23 19.68 0.63
CA SER A 204 6.21 20.66 1.11
C SER A 204 7.55 19.99 1.42
N TYR A 205 8.27 19.63 0.35
CA TYR A 205 9.64 19.10 0.46
C TYR A 205 10.68 20.18 0.85
N GLU A 206 10.27 21.46 0.86
CA GLU A 206 11.10 22.61 1.24
C GLU A 206 10.78 23.17 2.64
N SER A 207 9.88 22.55 3.40
CA SER A 207 9.60 23.01 4.77
C SER A 207 10.39 22.25 5.82
N ASP A 208 10.81 22.96 6.87
CA ASP A 208 11.37 22.42 8.12
C ASP A 208 10.40 21.51 8.91
N LEU A 209 9.29 21.05 8.30
CA LEU A 209 8.27 20.24 8.95
C LEU A 209 8.60 18.75 8.90
N VAL A 210 9.19 18.28 7.80
CA VAL A 210 9.53 16.87 7.58
C VAL A 210 10.88 16.77 6.89
N ILE A 211 11.84 16.11 7.54
CA ILE A 211 13.18 15.93 7.02
C ILE A 211 13.45 14.43 6.92
N ASN A 212 13.70 13.93 5.72
CA ASN A 212 14.12 12.53 5.53
C ASN A 212 15.55 12.37 6.07
N THR A 213 15.74 11.49 7.06
CA THR A 213 17.04 11.29 7.73
C THR A 213 17.69 9.96 7.43
N LEU A 214 16.89 8.98 7.00
CA LEU A 214 17.36 7.73 6.47
C LEU A 214 16.55 7.46 5.22
N ASP A 215 17.17 7.70 4.07
CA ASP A 215 16.53 7.37 2.81
C ASP A 215 16.27 5.85 2.76
N ALA A 216 15.18 5.48 2.09
CA ALA A 216 14.64 4.13 1.96
C ALA A 216 15.73 3.07 1.76
N ASN A 217 16.19 2.48 2.86
CA ASN A 217 17.26 1.50 2.87
C ASN A 217 16.67 0.10 2.81
N VAL A 218 17.32 -0.74 2.00
CA VAL A 218 17.06 -2.17 1.96
C VAL A 218 17.53 -2.79 3.26
N PHE A 219 16.72 -3.65 3.84
CA PHE A 219 17.17 -4.53 4.91
C PHE A 219 16.88 -5.99 4.56
N LEU A 220 17.80 -6.85 4.99
CA LEU A 220 17.66 -8.31 4.98
C LEU A 220 17.71 -8.77 6.43
N GLY A 221 16.68 -9.49 6.86
CA GLY A 221 16.58 -10.05 8.21
C GLY A 221 16.34 -11.54 8.17
N VAL A 222 16.82 -12.24 9.20
CA VAL A 222 16.59 -13.66 9.43
C VAL A 222 15.80 -13.81 10.72
N ARG A 223 14.76 -14.65 10.73
CA ARG A 223 14.00 -15.01 11.93
C ARG A 223 14.11 -16.50 12.20
#